data_AF-A0A091D1V8-F1
#
_entry.id   AF-A0A091D1V8-F1
#
_cell.length_a   1.000
_cell.length_b   1.000
_cell.length_c   1.000
_cell.angle_alpha   90.00
_cell.angle_beta   90.00
_cell.angle_gamma   90.00
#
_symmetry.space_group_name_H-M   'P 1'
#
loop_
_entity.id
_entity.type
_entity.pdbx_description
1 polymer ?
#
loop_
_entity_poly.entity_id
_entity_poly.type
_entity_poly.pdbx_seq_one_letter_code
_entity_poly.pdbx_strand_id
1 'polypeptide(L)'
;MQHQLMMAPRSPSIYSIQKDPREFAWCDPKLPEAIHTLQHQFPIVQANAAVYLQHMCFSDNKVKMEVYRLGCFEHLVDLSDHRVLEVQKNACGALKNLVFGKSTDENKIAVKNVGGIPGFWDC
;
A
#
# COMPACT_ATOMS: atom_id res chain seq x y z
N MET A 1 59.89 -21.52 -26.27
CA MET A 1 59.80 -21.20 -24.83
C MET A 1 58.35 -20.89 -24.50
N GLN A 2 57.81 -21.51 -23.44
CA GLN A 2 56.56 -21.07 -22.82
C GLN A 2 56.82 -19.79 -22.01
N HIS A 3 55.81 -18.97 -21.73
CA HIS A 3 55.59 -18.53 -20.34
C HIS A 3 54.19 -18.01 -20.04
N GLN A 4 53.84 -18.16 -18.75
CA GLN A 4 52.53 -18.06 -18.11
C GLN A 4 52.62 -17.08 -16.91
N LEU A 5 51.57 -16.59 -16.24
CA LEU A 5 50.11 -16.88 -16.30
C LEU A 5 49.32 -15.66 -15.78
N MET A 6 48.28 -15.15 -16.46
CA MET A 6 47.23 -14.35 -15.81
C MET A 6 45.81 -14.70 -16.30
N MET A 7 45.09 -15.47 -15.49
CA MET A 7 43.65 -15.67 -15.63
C MET A 7 42.95 -14.56 -14.84
N ALA A 8 42.27 -13.64 -15.53
CA ALA A 8 41.30 -12.78 -14.88
C ALA A 8 40.13 -13.64 -14.36
N PRO A 9 39.57 -13.36 -13.16
CA PRO A 9 38.44 -14.11 -12.64
C PRO A 9 37.23 -13.98 -13.58
N ARG A 10 36.47 -15.08 -13.71
CA ARG A 10 35.29 -15.13 -14.57
C ARG A 10 34.27 -14.09 -14.13
N SER A 11 34.06 -13.05 -14.94
CA SER A 11 32.90 -12.16 -14.81
C SER A 11 31.62 -13.00 -14.81
N PRO A 12 30.76 -12.93 -13.79
CA PRO A 12 29.49 -13.64 -13.79
C PRO A 12 28.61 -13.17 -14.94
N SER A 13 28.29 -14.11 -15.81
CA SER A 13 27.23 -14.11 -16.81
C SER A 13 26.32 -12.87 -16.90
N ILE A 14 26.39 -12.17 -18.04
CA ILE A 14 25.34 -11.22 -18.51
C ILE A 14 24.04 -11.98 -18.91
N TYR A 15 23.96 -13.30 -18.72
CA TYR A 15 22.73 -14.09 -18.82
C TYR A 15 22.24 -14.48 -17.42
N SER A 16 21.33 -13.68 -16.85
CA SER A 16 20.41 -14.03 -15.75
C SER A 16 19.31 -12.97 -15.54
N ILE A 17 19.54 -11.70 -15.90
CA ILE A 17 18.52 -10.64 -15.81
C ILE A 17 17.88 -10.38 -17.19
N GLN A 18 17.39 -11.45 -17.82
CA GLN A 18 16.19 -11.35 -18.65
C GLN A 18 14.98 -11.61 -17.74
N LYS A 19 14.80 -10.74 -16.74
CA LYS A 19 13.46 -10.57 -16.15
C LYS A 19 12.56 -10.06 -17.26
N ASP A 20 11.47 -10.77 -17.50
CA ASP A 20 10.57 -10.49 -18.61
C ASP A 20 10.07 -9.03 -18.51
N PRO A 21 10.11 -8.21 -19.58
CA PRO A 21 9.63 -6.83 -19.50
C PRO A 21 8.14 -6.72 -19.14
N ARG A 22 7.39 -7.83 -19.15
CA ARG A 22 6.02 -7.92 -18.61
C ARG A 22 5.96 -8.02 -17.08
N GLU A 23 7.07 -8.25 -16.36
CA GLU A 23 7.14 -7.97 -14.91
C GLU A 23 7.15 -6.46 -14.61
N PHE A 24 7.51 -5.63 -15.59
CA PHE A 24 7.34 -4.17 -15.57
C PHE A 24 5.99 -3.73 -16.17
N ALA A 25 5.02 -4.65 -16.27
CA ALA A 25 3.65 -4.25 -16.52
C ALA A 25 3.18 -3.35 -15.37
N TRP A 26 2.82 -2.11 -15.70
CA TRP A 26 2.07 -1.21 -14.83
C TRP A 26 0.63 -1.74 -14.70
N CYS A 27 0.48 -2.91 -14.07
CA CYS A 27 -0.80 -3.40 -13.61
C CYS A 27 -1.14 -2.66 -12.32
N ASP A 28 -2.30 -2.01 -12.30
CA ASP A 28 -2.87 -1.52 -11.05
C ASP A 28 -2.94 -2.68 -10.04
N PRO A 29 -2.36 -2.52 -8.84
CA PRO A 29 -2.39 -3.59 -7.83
C PRO A 29 -3.84 -3.86 -7.46
N LYS A 30 -4.21 -5.14 -7.28
CA LYS A 30 -5.54 -5.46 -6.77
C LYS A 30 -5.67 -4.92 -5.34
N LEU A 31 -6.89 -4.61 -4.93
CA LEU A 31 -7.24 -4.22 -3.56
C LEU A 31 -6.47 -4.97 -2.44
N PRO A 32 -6.44 -6.31 -2.39
CA PRO A 32 -5.66 -7.04 -1.37
C PRO A 32 -4.14 -6.83 -1.48
N GLU A 33 -3.60 -6.66 -2.70
CA GLU A 33 -2.17 -6.40 -2.94
C GLU A 33 -1.80 -4.99 -2.45
N ALA A 34 -2.66 -3.99 -2.71
CA ALA A 34 -2.49 -2.63 -2.20
C ALA A 34 -2.59 -2.57 -0.66
N ILE A 35 -3.51 -3.33 -0.04
CA ILE A 35 -3.63 -3.41 1.42
C ILE A 35 -2.39 -4.06 2.03
N HIS A 36 -1.88 -5.15 1.45
CA HIS A 36 -0.62 -5.76 1.92
C HIS A 36 0.56 -4.79 1.77
N THR A 37 0.56 -3.94 0.73
CA THR A 37 1.60 -2.94 0.49
C THR A 37 1.65 -1.83 1.57
N LEU A 38 0.58 -1.63 2.35
CA LEU A 38 0.59 -0.76 3.54
C LEU A 38 1.59 -1.24 4.62
N GLN A 39 1.89 -2.54 4.67
CA GLN A 39 2.84 -3.14 5.63
C GLN A 39 4.30 -3.05 5.16
N HIS A 40 4.59 -2.40 4.01
CA HIS A 40 5.95 -2.35 3.47
C HIS A 40 6.90 -1.53 4.36
N GLN A 41 8.14 -2.00 4.51
CA GLN A 41 9.20 -1.32 5.30
C GLN A 41 9.63 0.06 4.79
N PHE A 42 9.08 0.55 3.67
CA PHE A 42 9.50 1.80 3.03
C PHE A 42 8.35 2.82 3.06
N PRO A 43 8.48 3.96 3.76
CA PRO A 43 7.41 4.95 3.88
C PRO A 43 6.83 5.43 2.55
N ILE A 44 7.65 5.57 1.51
CA ILE A 44 7.19 5.97 0.17
C ILE A 44 6.26 4.92 -0.47
N VAL A 45 6.50 3.63 -0.20
CA VAL A 45 5.67 2.52 -0.71
C VAL A 45 4.32 2.50 0.03
N GLN A 46 4.35 2.69 1.35
CA GLN A 46 3.14 2.80 2.18
C GLN A 46 2.30 4.04 1.79
N ALA A 47 2.95 5.19 1.57
CA ALA A 47 2.30 6.42 1.11
C ALA A 47 1.61 6.21 -0.25
N ASN A 48 2.28 5.57 -1.22
CA ASN A 48 1.71 5.28 -2.53
C ASN A 48 0.51 4.32 -2.44
N ALA A 49 0.59 3.27 -1.61
CA ALA A 49 -0.52 2.36 -1.37
C ALA A 49 -1.73 3.05 -0.72
N ALA A 50 -1.50 3.93 0.27
CA ALA A 50 -2.55 4.72 0.89
C ALA A 50 -3.20 5.71 -0.10
N VAL A 51 -2.42 6.35 -0.99
CA VAL A 51 -2.93 7.19 -2.08
C VAL A 51 -3.77 6.38 -3.07
N TYR A 52 -3.33 5.18 -3.45
CA TYR A 52 -4.11 4.29 -4.31
C TYR A 52 -5.46 3.94 -3.67
N LEU A 53 -5.47 3.49 -2.41
CA LEU A 53 -6.71 3.18 -1.68
C LEU A 53 -7.61 4.41 -1.53
N GLN A 54 -7.04 5.60 -1.28
CA GLN A 54 -7.78 6.85 -1.19
C GLN A 54 -8.55 7.17 -2.48
N HIS A 55 -7.91 7.02 -3.65
CA HIS A 55 -8.56 7.22 -4.94
C HIS A 55 -9.66 6.18 -5.18
N MET A 56 -9.36 4.89 -4.97
CA MET A 56 -10.31 3.79 -5.19
C MET A 56 -11.56 3.92 -4.29
N CYS A 57 -11.39 4.45 -3.07
CA CYS A 57 -12.50 4.66 -2.13
C CYS A 57 -13.26 5.98 -2.34
N PHE A 58 -12.90 6.83 -3.31
CA PHE A 58 -13.54 8.15 -3.45
C PHE A 58 -15.03 8.07 -3.85
N SER A 59 -15.42 7.11 -4.68
CA SER A 59 -16.80 7.03 -5.21
C SER A 59 -17.40 5.63 -5.33
N ASP A 60 -16.64 4.54 -5.15
CA ASP A 60 -17.19 3.18 -5.24
C ASP A 60 -17.42 2.57 -3.85
N ASN A 61 -18.69 2.38 -3.49
CA ASN A 61 -19.06 1.75 -2.22
C ASN A 61 -18.78 0.22 -2.20
N LYS A 62 -18.70 -0.45 -3.36
CA LYS A 62 -18.27 -1.87 -3.43
C LYS A 62 -16.82 -2.01 -3.02
N VAL A 63 -15.95 -1.11 -3.50
CA VAL A 63 -14.56 -1.01 -3.07
C VAL A 63 -14.48 -0.80 -1.56
N LYS A 64 -15.23 0.18 -1.01
CA LYS A 64 -15.25 0.43 0.43
C LYS A 64 -15.63 -0.79 1.27
N MET A 65 -16.62 -1.57 0.82
CA MET A 65 -17.04 -2.82 1.48
C MET A 65 -16.00 -3.94 1.36
N GLU A 66 -15.24 -3.99 0.26
CA GLU A 66 -14.15 -4.95 0.09
C GLU A 66 -12.95 -4.60 0.99
N VAL A 67 -12.60 -3.31 1.07
CA VAL A 67 -11.57 -2.80 2.00
C VAL A 67 -11.92 -3.12 3.46
N TYR A 68 -13.20 -3.03 3.83
CA TYR A 68 -13.72 -3.47 5.13
C TYR A 68 -13.48 -4.96 5.37
N ARG A 69 -13.86 -5.82 4.42
CA ARG A 69 -13.72 -7.28 4.54
C ARG A 69 -12.27 -7.75 4.64
N LEU A 70 -11.35 -7.01 4.05
CA LEU A 70 -9.93 -7.32 4.01
C LEU A 70 -9.14 -6.80 5.24
N GLY A 71 -9.81 -6.25 6.27
CA GLY A 71 -9.14 -5.84 7.52
C GLY A 71 -8.21 -4.63 7.37
N CYS A 72 -8.43 -3.78 6.36
CA CYS A 72 -7.57 -2.64 6.07
C CYS A 72 -7.58 -1.56 7.16
N PHE A 73 -8.64 -1.47 7.97
CA PHE A 73 -8.80 -0.40 8.95
C PHE A 73 -7.72 -0.39 10.04
N GLU A 74 -7.28 -1.56 10.52
CA GLU A 74 -6.17 -1.66 11.47
C GLU A 74 -4.89 -1.04 10.89
N HIS A 75 -4.51 -1.50 9.69
CA HIS A 75 -3.35 -1.02 8.94
C HIS A 75 -3.38 0.49 8.68
N LEU A 76 -4.53 1.05 8.30
CA LEU A 76 -4.63 2.49 8.03
C LEU A 76 -4.63 3.32 9.31
N VAL A 77 -5.18 2.82 10.43
CA VAL A 77 -5.15 3.52 11.72
C VAL A 77 -3.74 3.49 12.33
N ASP A 78 -3.01 2.39 12.22
CA ASP A 78 -1.59 2.31 12.59
C ASP A 78 -0.75 3.34 11.79
N LEU A 79 -1.03 3.48 10.48
CA LEU A 79 -0.34 4.45 9.63
C LEU A 79 -0.76 5.91 9.90
N SER A 80 -1.88 6.16 10.58
CA SER A 80 -2.27 7.50 11.00
C SER A 80 -1.40 8.08 12.12
N ASP A 81 -0.66 7.25 12.88
CA ASP A 81 0.37 7.72 13.84
C ASP A 81 1.81 7.57 13.29
N HIS A 82 1.95 7.37 11.97
CA HIS A 82 3.26 7.18 11.35
C HIS A 82 4.10 8.47 11.36
N ARG A 83 5.38 8.36 11.74
CA ARG A 83 6.32 9.49 11.91
C ARG A 83 6.59 10.29 10.63
N VAL A 84 6.32 9.72 9.46
CA VAL A 84 6.42 10.40 8.16
C VAL A 84 5.07 11.01 7.80
N LEU A 85 5.01 12.34 7.83
CA LEU A 85 3.80 13.15 7.63
C LEU A 85 3.03 12.82 6.34
N GLU A 86 3.73 12.42 5.27
CA GLU A 86 3.10 12.02 4.00
C GLU A 86 2.28 10.74 4.14
N VAL A 87 2.85 9.71 4.80
CA VAL A 87 2.16 8.45 5.10
C VAL A 87 0.91 8.72 5.94
N GLN A 88 1.07 9.50 7.01
CA GLN A 88 -0.03 9.91 7.90
C GLN A 88 -1.15 10.61 7.12
N LYS A 89 -0.84 11.63 6.32
CA LYS A 89 -1.83 12.37 5.52
C LYS A 89 -2.58 11.47 4.56
N ASN A 90 -1.87 10.57 3.88
CA ASN A 90 -2.45 9.69 2.87
C ASN A 90 -3.35 8.63 3.51
N ALA A 91 -2.93 8.05 4.64
CA ALA A 91 -3.72 7.11 5.45
C ALA A 91 -4.99 7.77 6.01
N CYS A 92 -4.87 8.95 6.64
CA CYS A 92 -6.03 9.72 7.13
C CYS A 92 -7.02 10.07 6.01
N GLY A 93 -6.53 10.43 4.82
CA GLY A 93 -7.39 10.69 3.66
C GLY A 93 -8.08 9.43 3.11
N ALA A 94 -7.40 8.28 3.13
CA ALA A 94 -8.00 6.99 2.77
C ALA A 94 -9.12 6.60 3.74
N LEU A 95 -8.88 6.70 5.06
CA LEU A 95 -9.87 6.48 6.10
C LEU A 95 -11.08 7.41 5.95
N LYS A 96 -10.86 8.70 5.69
CA LYS A 96 -11.94 9.66 5.43
C LYS A 96 -12.82 9.22 4.27
N ASN A 97 -12.23 8.83 3.14
CA ASN A 97 -12.99 8.38 1.97
C ASN A 97 -13.74 7.06 2.24
N LEU A 98 -13.16 6.15 3.04
CA LEU A 98 -13.79 4.89 3.45
C LEU A 98 -15.05 5.07 4.30
N VAL A 99 -15.07 6.05 5.21
CA VAL A 99 -16.24 6.32 6.06
C VAL A 99 -17.25 7.28 5.42
N PHE A 100 -16.84 8.06 4.42
CA PHE A 100 -17.71 9.04 3.76
C PHE A 100 -18.83 8.38 2.94
N GLY A 101 -20.08 8.68 3.28
CA GLY A 101 -21.27 8.16 2.60
C GLY A 101 -22.46 7.95 3.53
N LYS A 102 -23.59 7.52 2.93
CA LYS A 102 -24.83 7.10 3.63
C LYS A 102 -25.00 5.57 3.72
N SER A 103 -23.97 4.82 3.35
CA SER A 103 -23.97 3.36 3.25
C SER A 103 -22.59 2.82 3.61
N THR A 104 -22.07 3.34 4.71
CA THR A 104 -20.71 3.15 5.24
C THR A 104 -20.74 3.02 6.76
N ASP A 105 -21.88 2.64 7.34
CA ASP A 105 -22.08 2.57 8.78
C ASP A 105 -21.24 1.43 9.39
N GLU A 106 -21.10 0.31 8.69
CA GLU A 106 -20.16 -0.76 9.01
C GLU A 106 -18.71 -0.25 9.04
N ASN A 107 -18.33 0.60 8.09
CA ASN A 107 -16.99 1.19 8.02
C ASN A 107 -16.74 2.15 9.19
N LYS A 108 -17.73 2.98 9.54
CA LYS A 108 -17.67 3.88 10.71
C LYS A 108 -17.51 3.08 12.01
N ILE A 109 -18.24 1.97 12.15
CA ILE A 109 -18.13 1.05 13.29
C ILE A 109 -16.74 0.38 13.31
N ALA A 110 -16.23 -0.09 12.16
CA ALA A 110 -14.91 -0.71 12.08
C ALA A 110 -13.79 0.24 12.52
N VAL A 111 -13.74 1.47 11.99
CA VAL A 111 -12.76 2.49 12.39
C VAL A 111 -12.82 2.78 13.89
N LYS A 112 -14.03 2.85 14.47
CA LYS A 112 -14.21 3.05 15.91
C LYS A 112 -13.69 1.86 16.73
N ASN A 113 -13.93 0.63 16.27
CA ASN A 113 -13.52 -0.60 16.98
C ASN A 113 -12.00 -0.77 17.03
N VAL A 114 -11.27 -0.34 16.00
CA VAL A 114 -9.79 -0.41 15.95
C VAL A 114 -9.10 0.78 16.64
N GLY A 115 -9.83 1.60 17.40
CA GLY A 115 -9.27 2.73 18.16
C GLY A 115 -9.18 4.06 17.40
N GLY A 116 -9.94 4.22 16.30
CA GLY A 116 -9.99 5.47 15.54
C GLY A 116 -10.34 6.70 16.41
N ILE A 117 -9.61 7.79 16.20
CA ILE A 117 -9.65 9.00 17.04
C ILE A 117 -11.08 9.59 17.12
N PRO A 118 -11.68 9.71 18.32
CA PRO A 118 -12.99 10.34 18.50
C PRO A 118 -13.02 11.78 18.00
N GLY A 119 -14.06 12.19 17.26
CA GLY A 119 -14.21 13.54 16.74
C GLY A 119 -13.55 13.82 15.38
N PHE A 120 -12.68 12.95 14.86
CA PHE A 120 -12.07 13.13 13.52
C PHE A 120 -12.92 12.55 12.38
N TRP A 121 -13.85 11.62 12.68
CA TRP A 121 -14.61 10.83 11.70
C TRP A 121 -16.10 11.17 11.62
N ASP A 122 -16.60 12.07 12.47
CA ASP A 122 -18.03 12.35 12.68
C ASP A 122 -18.64 13.34 11.64
N CYS A 123 -18.19 13.24 10.38
CA CYS A 123 -18.69 14.03 9.24
C CYS A 123 -19.75 13.32 8.39
#